data_AF-A0A5E6NVZ6-F1
#
_entry.id   AF-A0A5E6NVZ6-F1
#
_cell.length_a   1.000
_cell.length_b   1.000
_cell.length_c   1.000
_cell.angle_alpha   90.00
_cell.angle_beta   90.00
_cell.angle_gamma   90.00
#
_symmetry.space_group_name_H-M   'P 1'
#
loop_
_entity.id
_entity.type
_entity.pdbx_description
1 polymer ?
#
loop_
_entity_poly.entity_id
_entity_poly.type
_entity_poly.pdbx_seq_one_letter_code
_entity_poly.pdbx_strand_id
1 'polypeptide(L)'
;MLESKVVSPFILKNVRLSVYKIKKLILFTIGVSIILRIIKMKKITLSLLLVSSLSYATNIEINISNIKPIVGKLSIALDTKDTYNKDDKSNSVFSARKNISTSKHKIIISDVDAGTYALSIFHDVDNDNKLSTNLLGMPNEGYGFSNNVVGNFGKPTFKEASFIVNGEQETIKLNVVLIR
;
A
#
# COMPACT_ATOMS: atom_id res chain seq x y z
N MET A 1 58.12 77.51 -7.44
CA MET A 1 57.13 77.42 -8.54
C MET A 1 57.27 76.02 -9.11
N LEU A 2 56.38 75.09 -8.75
CA LEU A 2 56.44 73.67 -9.15
C LEU A 2 55.49 73.46 -10.33
N GLU A 3 56.03 73.13 -11.51
CA GLU A 3 55.23 72.75 -12.69
C GLU A 3 54.55 71.40 -12.47
N SER A 4 53.22 71.39 -12.52
CA SER A 4 52.44 70.16 -12.50
C SER A 4 52.58 69.45 -13.87
N LYS A 5 53.11 68.22 -13.86
CA LYS A 5 53.16 67.37 -15.06
C LYS A 5 51.74 66.99 -15.48
N VAL A 6 51.17 67.72 -16.43
CA VAL A 6 49.86 67.41 -17.01
C VAL A 6 49.99 66.17 -17.90
N VAL A 7 49.39 65.06 -17.46
CA VAL A 7 49.33 63.82 -18.26
C VAL A 7 48.40 64.04 -19.46
N SER A 8 48.86 63.72 -20.67
CA SER A 8 48.08 64.01 -21.88
C SER A 8 46.77 63.21 -21.93
N PRO A 9 45.67 63.79 -22.46
CA PRO A 9 44.37 63.12 -22.58
C PRO A 9 44.43 61.78 -23.34
N PHE A 10 45.40 61.64 -24.25
CA PHE A 10 45.65 60.41 -25.00
C PHE A 10 46.12 59.26 -24.10
N ILE A 11 47.04 59.54 -23.17
CA ILE A 11 47.54 58.54 -22.21
C ILE A 11 46.40 58.10 -21.27
N LEU A 12 45.62 59.05 -20.77
CA LEU A 12 44.47 58.76 -19.91
C LEU A 12 43.41 57.88 -20.60
N LYS A 13 43.14 58.13 -21.89
CA LYS A 13 42.22 57.31 -22.70
C LYS A 13 42.73 55.88 -22.87
N ASN A 14 44.02 55.71 -23.17
CA ASN A 14 44.63 54.39 -23.35
C ASN A 14 44.69 53.58 -22.05
N VAL A 15 45.01 54.23 -20.92
CA VAL A 15 44.96 53.61 -19.60
C VAL A 15 43.54 53.17 -19.26
N ARG A 16 42.53 54.02 -19.50
CA ARG A 16 41.11 53.70 -19.25
C ARG A 16 40.63 52.53 -20.11
N LEU A 17 41.03 52.48 -21.39
CA LEU A 17 40.72 51.38 -22.31
C LEU A 17 41.39 50.07 -21.87
N SER A 18 42.64 50.13 -21.40
CA SER A 18 43.37 48.97 -20.88
C SER A 18 42.70 48.40 -19.63
N VAL A 19 42.37 49.27 -18.66
CA VAL A 19 41.65 48.88 -17.44
C VAL A 19 40.27 48.28 -17.76
N TYR A 20 39.56 48.84 -18.74
CA TYR A 20 38.29 48.28 -19.19
C TYR A 20 38.45 46.88 -19.80
N LYS A 21 39.46 46.68 -20.67
CA LYS A 21 39.76 45.37 -21.27
C LYS A 21 40.11 44.34 -20.18
N ILE A 22 40.93 44.71 -19.20
CA ILE A 22 41.31 43.84 -18.07
C ILE A 22 40.09 43.48 -17.22
N LYS A 23 39.25 44.46 -16.86
CA LYS A 23 38.00 44.19 -16.11
C LYS A 23 37.06 43.26 -16.87
N LYS A 24 36.91 43.46 -18.19
CA LYS A 24 36.07 42.62 -19.05
C LYS A 24 36.59 41.19 -19.15
N LEU A 25 37.91 41.00 -19.23
CA LEU A 25 38.54 39.68 -19.25
C LEU A 25 38.38 38.93 -17.92
N ILE A 26 38.52 39.64 -16.78
CA ILE A 26 38.30 39.07 -15.45
C ILE A 26 36.84 38.66 -15.24
N LEU A 27 35.87 39.50 -15.67
CA LEU A 27 34.45 39.12 -15.60
C LEU A 27 34.14 37.89 -16.46
N PHE A 28 34.78 37.76 -17.63
CA PHE A 28 34.60 36.60 -18.51
C PHE A 28 35.12 35.31 -17.87
N THR A 29 36.32 35.32 -17.29
CA THR A 29 36.91 34.11 -16.66
C THR A 29 36.14 33.66 -15.42
N ILE A 30 35.64 34.60 -14.61
CA ILE A 30 34.75 34.30 -13.47
C ILE A 30 33.43 33.68 -13.97
N GLY A 31 32.83 34.26 -15.01
CA GLY A 31 31.60 33.75 -15.62
C GLY A 31 31.74 32.32 -16.14
N VAL A 32 32.83 32.03 -16.87
CA VAL A 32 33.13 30.68 -17.37
C VAL A 32 33.33 29.67 -16.23
N SER A 33 34.02 30.05 -15.15
CA SER A 33 34.22 29.19 -13.97
C SER A 33 32.91 28.87 -13.23
N ILE A 34 32.00 29.85 -13.13
CA ILE A 34 30.65 29.66 -12.57
C ILE A 34 29.82 28.72 -13.44
N ILE A 35 29.82 28.92 -14.76
CA ILE A 35 29.11 28.05 -15.72
C ILE A 35 29.61 26.60 -15.62
N LEU A 36 30.93 26.39 -15.55
CA LEU A 36 31.50 25.05 -15.38
C LEU A 36 31.16 24.41 -14.03
N ARG A 37 31.03 25.18 -12.94
CA ARG A 37 30.52 24.70 -11.64
C ARG A 37 29.05 24.29 -11.72
N ILE A 38 28.20 25.08 -12.39
CA ILE A 38 26.77 24.75 -12.60
C ILE A 38 26.62 23.45 -13.42
N ILE A 39 27.42 23.28 -14.48
CA ILE A 39 27.40 22.06 -15.31
C ILE A 39 27.87 20.83 -14.52
N LYS A 40 28.88 20.96 -13.65
CA LYS A 40 29.30 19.87 -12.73
C LYS A 40 28.25 19.55 -11.67
N MET A 41 27.57 20.56 -11.12
CA MET A 41 26.51 20.36 -10.11
C MET A 41 25.30 19.62 -10.66
N LYS A 42 24.96 19.81 -11.95
CA LYS A 42 23.84 19.12 -12.61
C LYS A 42 24.05 17.60 -12.73
N LYS A 43 25.30 17.11 -12.67
CA LYS A 43 25.63 15.68 -12.69
C LYS A 43 25.52 14.99 -11.32
N ILE A 44 25.41 15.75 -10.23
CA ILE A 44 25.35 15.23 -8.86
C ILE A 44 23.92 15.25 -8.27
N THR A 45 22.99 15.93 -8.94
CA THR A 45 21.55 15.89 -8.62
C THR A 45 20.81 14.84 -9.45
N LEU A 46 21.30 13.59 -9.45
CA LEU A 46 20.46 12.40 -9.71
C LEU A 46 20.24 11.64 -8.39
N SER A 47 20.13 12.41 -7.31
CA SER A 47 19.74 11.98 -5.98
C SER A 47 18.31 11.45 -6.04
N LEU A 48 18.19 10.16 -6.33
CA LEU A 48 17.32 9.23 -5.62
C LEU A 48 15.94 9.81 -5.25
N LEU A 49 15.07 9.97 -6.25
CA LEU A 49 13.63 9.95 -6.03
C LEU A 49 13.23 8.51 -5.68
N LEU A 50 13.53 8.08 -4.45
CA LEU A 50 12.76 7.04 -3.79
C LEU A 50 11.40 7.68 -3.47
N VAL A 51 10.52 7.70 -4.47
CA VAL A 51 9.09 7.82 -4.18
C VAL A 51 8.73 6.44 -3.62
N SER A 52 8.88 6.27 -2.31
CA SER A 52 8.23 5.17 -1.62
C SER A 52 6.74 5.35 -1.91
N SER A 53 6.16 4.48 -2.73
CA SER A 53 4.71 4.41 -2.86
C SER A 53 4.16 4.27 -1.45
N LEU A 54 3.38 5.25 -0.98
CA LEU A 54 2.63 5.11 0.26
C LEU A 54 1.67 3.94 0.01
N SER A 55 2.06 2.74 0.46
CA SER A 55 1.12 1.63 0.55
C SER A 55 0.20 1.99 1.71
N TYR A 56 -1.02 2.40 1.38
CA TYR A 56 -2.05 2.61 2.39
C TYR A 56 -2.65 1.25 2.70
N ALA A 57 -2.35 0.77 3.89
CA ALA A 57 -2.87 -0.47 4.39
C ALA A 57 -4.28 -0.24 4.96
N THR A 58 -5.24 -1.07 4.57
CA THR A 58 -6.65 -0.97 4.95
C THR A 58 -6.96 -2.01 6.03
N ASN A 59 -7.72 -1.63 7.05
CA ASN A 59 -8.24 -2.59 8.03
C ASN A 59 -9.56 -3.19 7.54
N ILE A 60 -9.76 -4.49 7.77
CA ILE A 60 -11.03 -5.18 7.56
C ILE A 60 -11.61 -5.55 8.91
N GLU A 61 -12.73 -4.93 9.28
CA GLU A 61 -13.53 -5.31 10.44
C GLU A 61 -14.61 -6.32 10.01
N ILE A 62 -14.55 -7.52 10.57
CA ILE A 62 -15.48 -8.62 10.30
C ILE A 62 -16.37 -8.79 11.52
N ASN A 63 -17.66 -8.49 11.35
CA ASN A 63 -18.70 -8.73 12.33
C ASN A 63 -19.45 -10.02 11.98
N ILE A 64 -19.26 -11.06 12.79
CA ILE A 64 -19.80 -12.40 12.60
C ILE A 64 -21.01 -12.57 13.50
N SER A 65 -22.10 -13.13 12.98
CA SER A 65 -23.35 -13.31 13.71
C SER A 65 -24.04 -14.64 13.41
N ASN A 66 -25.08 -14.94 14.19
CA ASN A 66 -25.84 -16.19 14.14
C ASN A 66 -24.99 -17.45 14.42
N ILE A 67 -24.01 -17.34 15.31
CA ILE A 67 -23.16 -18.48 15.70
C ILE A 67 -23.94 -19.37 16.67
N LYS A 68 -24.25 -20.60 16.25
CA LYS A 68 -24.97 -21.59 17.05
C LYS A 68 -24.52 -23.01 16.65
N PRO A 69 -24.32 -23.91 17.63
CA PRO A 69 -24.33 -23.68 19.08
C PRO A 69 -23.12 -22.84 19.53
N ILE A 70 -23.13 -22.29 20.76
CA ILE A 70 -22.00 -21.50 21.29
C ILE A 70 -20.92 -22.45 21.83
N VAL A 71 -20.28 -23.20 20.93
CA VAL A 71 -19.23 -24.18 21.25
C VAL A 71 -18.22 -24.20 20.09
N GLY A 72 -17.05 -24.78 20.32
CA GLY A 72 -16.08 -25.01 19.26
C GLY A 72 -15.38 -23.73 18.81
N LYS A 73 -15.00 -23.67 17.53
CA LYS A 73 -14.16 -22.62 16.96
C LYS A 73 -14.70 -22.08 15.65
N LEU A 74 -14.44 -20.81 15.39
CA LEU A 74 -14.53 -20.23 14.05
C LEU A 74 -13.19 -20.41 13.35
N SER A 75 -13.20 -20.92 12.13
CA SER A 75 -12.10 -20.85 11.18
C SER A 75 -12.40 -19.73 10.19
N ILE A 76 -11.54 -18.73 10.12
CA ILE A 76 -11.68 -17.55 9.26
C ILE A 76 -10.54 -17.56 8.25
N ALA A 77 -10.85 -17.36 6.96
CA ALA A 77 -9.85 -17.22 5.90
C ALA A 77 -10.20 -16.07 4.96
N LEU A 78 -9.21 -15.20 4.72
CA LEU A 78 -9.21 -14.18 3.68
C LEU A 78 -8.33 -14.64 2.53
N ASP A 79 -8.90 -14.72 1.33
CA ASP A 79 -8.27 -15.36 0.18
C ASP A 79 -8.25 -14.44 -1.04
N THR A 80 -7.23 -14.60 -1.87
CA THR A 80 -7.25 -14.12 -3.26
C THR A 80 -7.92 -15.16 -4.16
N LYS A 81 -8.08 -14.83 -5.45
CA LYS A 81 -8.64 -15.78 -6.43
C LYS A 81 -7.90 -17.13 -6.45
N ASP A 82 -6.59 -17.12 -6.27
CA ASP A 82 -5.74 -18.31 -6.39
C ASP A 82 -5.75 -19.21 -5.15
N THR A 83 -6.16 -18.68 -4.00
CA THR A 83 -6.16 -19.40 -2.71
C THR A 83 -7.57 -19.79 -2.25
N TYR A 84 -8.59 -19.11 -2.79
CA TYR A 84 -9.98 -19.25 -2.33
C TYR A 84 -10.52 -20.68 -2.36
N ASN A 85 -10.30 -21.43 -3.44
CA ASN A 85 -10.84 -22.79 -3.58
C ASN A 85 -9.88 -23.90 -3.14
N LYS A 86 -8.80 -23.56 -2.43
CA LYS A 86 -7.90 -24.55 -1.85
C LYS A 86 -8.38 -24.97 -0.46
N ASP A 87 -8.33 -26.26 -0.19
CA ASP A 87 -8.60 -26.82 1.14
C ASP A 87 -7.50 -26.42 2.13
N ASP A 88 -6.25 -26.40 1.66
CA ASP A 88 -5.13 -25.87 2.43
C ASP A 88 -5.16 -24.33 2.45
N LYS A 89 -5.36 -23.78 3.65
CA LYS A 89 -5.40 -22.35 3.94
C LYS A 89 -4.07 -21.77 4.42
N SER A 90 -2.98 -22.54 4.35
CA SER A 90 -1.62 -22.08 4.66
C SER A 90 -1.18 -20.88 3.82
N ASN A 91 -1.70 -20.77 2.60
CA ASN A 91 -1.38 -19.69 1.66
C ASN A 91 -2.44 -18.59 1.60
N SER A 92 -3.46 -18.64 2.47
CA SER A 92 -4.44 -17.53 2.58
C SER A 92 -3.74 -16.26 3.04
N VAL A 93 -4.23 -15.12 2.56
CA VAL A 93 -3.72 -13.78 2.95
C VAL A 93 -3.84 -13.60 4.46
N PHE A 94 -4.92 -14.11 5.03
CA PHE A 94 -5.10 -14.22 6.46
C PHE A 94 -5.83 -15.53 6.78
N SER A 95 -5.41 -16.21 7.83
CA SER A 95 -6.17 -17.30 8.43
C SER A 95 -6.11 -17.22 9.95
N ALA A 96 -7.23 -17.51 10.61
CA ALA A 96 -7.29 -17.52 12.07
C ALA A 96 -8.31 -18.54 12.58
N ARG A 97 -8.06 -19.02 13.80
CA ARG A 97 -9.04 -19.77 14.58
C ARG A 97 -9.41 -19.01 15.84
N LYS A 98 -10.70 -18.92 16.13
CA LYS A 98 -11.24 -18.20 17.28
C LYS A 98 -12.19 -19.09 18.07
N ASN A 99 -11.90 -19.30 19.36
CA ASN A 99 -12.84 -19.98 20.26
C ASN A 99 -14.16 -19.21 20.35
N ILE A 100 -15.26 -19.94 20.25
CA ILE A 100 -16.60 -19.38 20.34
C ILE A 100 -17.00 -19.27 21.81
N SER A 101 -17.29 -18.05 22.26
CA SER A 101 -17.82 -17.74 23.60
C SER A 101 -19.19 -17.06 23.57
N THR A 102 -19.63 -16.59 22.41
CA THR A 102 -20.84 -15.79 22.19
C THR A 102 -21.42 -16.06 20.81
N SER A 103 -22.69 -15.71 20.60
CA SER A 103 -23.38 -15.86 19.31
C SER A 103 -22.95 -14.83 18.24
N LYS A 104 -22.07 -13.90 18.61
CA LYS A 104 -21.48 -12.86 17.75
C LYS A 104 -20.00 -12.71 18.07
N HIS A 105 -19.17 -12.48 17.06
CA HIS A 105 -17.73 -12.18 17.21
C HIS A 105 -17.32 -11.03 16.31
N LYS A 106 -16.32 -10.27 16.73
CA LYS A 106 -15.65 -9.26 15.92
C LYS A 106 -14.20 -9.66 15.72
N ILE A 107 -13.73 -9.65 14.47
CA ILE A 107 -12.35 -9.89 14.08
C ILE A 107 -11.86 -8.68 13.29
N ILE A 108 -10.61 -8.27 13.51
CA ILE A 108 -9.96 -7.20 12.74
C ILE A 108 -8.76 -7.83 12.04
N ILE A 109 -8.70 -7.68 10.72
CA ILE A 109 -7.51 -7.97 9.92
C ILE A 109 -6.88 -6.62 9.61
N SER A 110 -5.70 -6.38 10.15
CA SER A 110 -4.99 -5.12 9.94
C SER A 110 -4.11 -5.18 8.70
N ASP A 111 -3.79 -4.00 8.19
CA ASP A 111 -2.75 -3.79 7.18
C ASP A 111 -2.95 -4.62 5.90
N VAL A 112 -4.19 -4.69 5.41
CA VAL A 112 -4.50 -5.40 4.16
C VAL A 112 -4.19 -4.50 2.97
N ASP A 113 -3.33 -4.99 2.08
CA ASP A 113 -2.97 -4.30 0.84
C ASP A 113 -4.17 -4.13 -0.09
N ALA A 114 -4.05 -3.19 -1.04
CA ALA A 114 -5.02 -3.04 -2.11
C ALA A 114 -5.13 -4.32 -2.95
N GLY A 115 -6.36 -4.75 -3.22
CA GLY A 115 -6.59 -6.01 -3.92
C GLY A 115 -8.06 -6.42 -3.95
N THR A 116 -8.31 -7.60 -4.52
CA THR A 116 -9.63 -8.23 -4.50
C THR A 116 -9.57 -9.49 -3.68
N TYR A 117 -10.44 -9.60 -2.69
CA TYR A 117 -10.41 -10.68 -1.71
C TYR A 117 -11.79 -11.28 -1.51
N ALA A 118 -11.83 -12.53 -1.06
CA ALA A 118 -13.04 -13.18 -0.58
C ALA A 118 -12.81 -13.73 0.82
N LEU A 119 -13.81 -13.57 1.69
CA LEU A 119 -13.80 -14.06 3.05
C LEU A 119 -14.63 -15.35 3.14
N SER A 120 -14.12 -16.34 3.86
CA SER A 120 -14.87 -17.54 4.24
C SER A 120 -14.74 -17.80 5.74
N ILE A 121 -15.85 -18.23 6.35
CA ILE A 121 -15.96 -18.53 7.76
C ILE A 121 -16.64 -19.88 7.92
N PHE A 122 -16.02 -20.76 8.70
CA PHE A 122 -16.57 -22.06 9.08
C PHE A 122 -16.64 -22.18 10.59
N HIS A 123 -17.72 -22.73 11.10
CA HIS A 123 -17.90 -23.08 12.49
C HIS A 123 -17.55 -24.56 12.66
N ASP A 124 -16.42 -24.82 13.28
CA ASP A 124 -15.94 -26.14 13.66
C ASP A 124 -16.47 -26.46 15.07
N VAL A 125 -17.59 -27.18 15.14
CA VAL A 125 -18.35 -27.45 16.38
C VAL A 125 -17.63 -28.52 17.21
N ASP A 126 -17.13 -29.56 16.57
CA ASP A 126 -16.53 -30.73 17.21
C ASP A 126 -15.00 -30.64 17.38
N ASN A 127 -14.35 -29.61 16.83
CA ASN A 127 -12.92 -29.36 16.84
C ASN A 127 -12.08 -30.39 16.08
N ASP A 128 -12.66 -31.04 15.06
CA ASP A 128 -11.94 -31.99 14.21
C ASP A 128 -11.10 -31.31 13.11
N ASN A 129 -11.18 -29.98 13.02
CA ASN A 129 -10.51 -29.12 12.05
C ASN A 129 -10.99 -29.29 10.61
N LYS A 130 -12.14 -29.92 10.40
CA LYS A 130 -12.77 -30.15 9.11
C LYS A 130 -14.14 -29.51 9.12
N LEU A 131 -14.66 -29.26 7.93
CA LEU A 131 -16.06 -28.89 7.78
C LEU A 131 -16.86 -30.18 7.64
N SER A 132 -17.66 -30.50 8.66
CA SER A 132 -18.53 -31.66 8.59
C SER A 132 -19.59 -31.46 7.50
N THR A 133 -19.73 -32.43 6.59
CA THR A 133 -20.70 -32.39 5.48
C THR A 133 -21.60 -33.62 5.49
N ASN A 134 -22.81 -33.50 4.94
CA ASN A 134 -23.71 -34.64 4.74
C ASN A 134 -23.38 -35.41 3.46
N LEU A 135 -24.14 -36.48 3.16
CA LEU A 135 -23.95 -37.33 1.96
C LEU A 135 -24.08 -36.58 0.62
N LEU A 136 -24.67 -35.38 0.63
CA LEU A 136 -24.79 -34.50 -0.55
C LEU A 136 -23.69 -33.41 -0.59
N GLY A 137 -22.72 -33.46 0.33
CA GLY A 137 -21.64 -32.48 0.43
C GLY A 137 -22.06 -31.14 1.04
N MET A 138 -23.28 -31.03 1.58
CA MET A 138 -23.70 -29.80 2.26
C MET A 138 -23.11 -29.74 3.67
N PRO A 139 -22.57 -28.59 4.11
CA PRO A 139 -22.11 -28.42 5.48
C PRO A 139 -23.22 -28.71 6.48
N ASN A 140 -22.89 -29.43 7.55
CA ASN A 140 -23.76 -29.68 8.69
C ASN A 140 -23.62 -28.62 9.78
N GLU A 141 -22.50 -27.89 9.76
CA GLU A 141 -22.16 -26.85 10.72
C GLU A 141 -22.32 -25.46 10.09
N GLY A 142 -22.25 -24.43 10.93
CA GLY A 142 -22.40 -23.04 10.50
C GLY A 142 -21.31 -22.61 9.52
N TYR A 143 -21.69 -21.93 8.46
CA TYR A 143 -20.74 -21.35 7.51
C TYR A 143 -21.21 -20.01 6.96
N GLY A 144 -20.29 -19.20 6.46
CA GLY A 144 -20.59 -17.90 5.89
C GLY A 144 -19.49 -17.38 4.98
N PHE A 145 -19.86 -16.49 4.07
CA PHE A 145 -18.96 -15.86 3.10
C PHE A 145 -19.16 -14.35 3.09
N SER A 146 -18.16 -13.60 2.63
CA SER A 146 -18.36 -12.18 2.30
C SER A 146 -19.49 -12.02 1.28
N ASN A 147 -20.12 -10.84 1.30
CA ASN A 147 -21.37 -10.53 0.57
C ASN A 147 -22.59 -11.36 0.99
N ASN A 148 -22.49 -12.20 2.04
CA ASN A 148 -23.54 -13.13 2.47
C ASN A 148 -24.10 -13.98 1.31
N VAL A 149 -23.25 -14.30 0.32
CA VAL A 149 -23.66 -15.17 -0.77
C VAL A 149 -23.78 -16.62 -0.28
N VAL A 150 -24.82 -17.29 -0.75
CA VAL A 150 -25.07 -18.71 -0.54
C VAL A 150 -24.91 -19.41 -1.89
N GLY A 151 -24.07 -20.44 -1.95
CA GLY A 151 -23.89 -21.19 -3.19
C GLY A 151 -25.04 -22.18 -3.39
N ASN A 152 -25.56 -22.28 -4.61
CA ASN A 152 -26.69 -23.17 -4.92
C ASN A 152 -26.27 -24.64 -5.02
N PHE A 153 -25.01 -24.92 -5.42
CA PHE A 153 -24.47 -26.26 -5.63
C PHE A 153 -23.01 -26.35 -5.16
N GLY A 154 -22.79 -26.03 -3.88
CA GLY A 154 -21.48 -26.03 -3.25
C GLY A 154 -21.03 -24.64 -2.81
N LYS A 155 -19.72 -24.47 -2.67
CA LYS A 155 -19.13 -23.18 -2.27
C LYS A 155 -19.42 -22.11 -3.34
N PRO A 156 -19.77 -20.86 -2.97
CA PRO A 156 -19.86 -19.74 -3.90
C PRO A 156 -18.59 -19.58 -4.72
N THR A 157 -18.68 -19.00 -5.91
CA THR A 157 -17.51 -18.65 -6.69
C THR A 157 -16.74 -17.49 -6.05
N PHE A 158 -15.44 -17.38 -6.34
CA PHE A 158 -14.64 -16.24 -5.88
C PHE A 158 -15.29 -14.91 -6.28
N LYS A 159 -15.81 -14.81 -7.51
CA LYS A 159 -16.43 -13.60 -8.02
C LYS A 159 -17.63 -13.17 -7.17
N GLU A 160 -18.49 -14.11 -6.78
CA GLU A 160 -19.68 -13.81 -5.99
C GLU A 160 -19.33 -13.40 -4.55
N ALA A 161 -18.33 -14.05 -3.95
CA ALA A 161 -17.88 -13.73 -2.61
C ALA A 161 -16.91 -12.53 -2.56
N SER A 162 -16.35 -12.09 -3.70
CA SER A 162 -15.27 -11.10 -3.68
C SER A 162 -15.71 -9.68 -3.36
N PHE A 163 -14.81 -8.92 -2.76
CA PHE A 163 -14.91 -7.48 -2.52
C PHE A 163 -13.55 -6.82 -2.77
N ILE A 164 -13.55 -5.51 -3.00
CA ILE A 164 -12.35 -4.75 -3.34
C ILE A 164 -11.85 -3.99 -2.11
N VAL A 165 -10.55 -4.06 -1.88
CA VAL A 165 -9.78 -3.20 -0.97
C VAL A 165 -9.05 -2.19 -1.84
N ASN A 166 -9.37 -0.91 -1.72
CA ASN A 166 -8.80 0.14 -2.58
C ASN A 166 -7.40 0.62 -2.14
N GLY A 167 -6.95 0.25 -0.93
CA GLY A 167 -5.71 0.78 -0.37
C GLY A 167 -5.88 2.26 -0.02
N GLU A 168 -6.91 2.57 0.78
CA GLU A 168 -7.12 3.88 1.37
C GLU A 168 -7.13 3.70 2.89
N GLN A 169 -6.91 4.77 3.68
CA GLN A 169 -7.00 4.73 5.15
C GLN A 169 -8.45 4.58 5.66
N GLU A 170 -9.28 3.81 4.96
CA GLU A 170 -10.64 3.47 5.36
C GLU A 170 -10.66 2.07 5.96
N THR A 171 -11.56 1.84 6.92
CA THR A 171 -11.85 0.49 7.43
C THR A 171 -13.02 -0.11 6.68
N ILE A 172 -12.81 -1.24 6.01
CA ILE A 172 -13.89 -2.00 5.37
C ILE A 172 -14.62 -2.79 6.44
N LYS A 173 -15.94 -2.62 6.53
CA LYS A 173 -16.79 -3.34 7.47
C LYS A 173 -17.58 -4.42 6.75
N LEU A 174 -17.34 -5.67 7.13
CA LEU A 174 -18.08 -6.84 6.64
C LEU A 174 -19.00 -7.35 7.73
N ASN A 175 -20.27 -7.52 7.40
CA ASN A 175 -21.25 -8.19 8.26
C ASN A 175 -21.55 -9.56 7.66
N VAL A 176 -21.10 -10.62 8.33
CA VAL A 176 -21.28 -12.00 7.87
C VAL A 176 -22.24 -12.70 8.81
N VAL A 177 -23.32 -13.24 8.25
CA VAL A 177 -24.30 -14.05 8.96
C VAL A 177 -23.99 -15.51 8.67
N LEU A 178 -23.69 -16.30 9.71
CA LEU A 178 -23.55 -17.74 9.53
C LEU A 178 -24.91 -18.36 9.25
N ILE A 179 -24.91 -19.30 8.32
CA ILE A 179 -26.06 -20.06 7.92
C ILE A 179 -25.88 -21.48 8.44
N ARG A 180 -27.00 -22.03 8.91
CA ARG A 180 -27.18 -23.32 9.59
C ARG A 180 -27.09 -23.26 11.11
#